data_AF-A0A0S7ZXS1-F1
#
_entry.id   AF-A0A0S7ZXS1-F1
#
_cell.length_a   1.000
_cell.length_b   1.000
_cell.length_c   1.000
_cell.angle_alpha   90.00
_cell.angle_beta   90.00
_cell.angle_gamma   90.00
#
_symmetry.space_group_name_H-M   'P 1'
#
loop_
_entity.id
_entity.type
_entity.pdbx_description
1 polymer ?
#
loop_
_entity_poly.entity_id
_entity_poly.type
_entity_poly.pdbx_seq_one_letter_code
_entity_poly.pdbx_strand_id
1 'polypeptide(L)'
;MLFKQLFEPDSCTYTYLLSCPDTGETVLIDPVLDTVERDLSVLKTMGVKLTYTLDTHIHADHLTGAYRLKSLSGSSIAYPAIDELPCADIGVKEGETFKVG
;
A
#
# COMPACT_ATOMS: atom_id res chain seq x y z
N MET A 1 14.82 8.50 2.12
CA MET A 1 13.44 8.20 1.69
C MET A 1 13.41 8.11 0.17
N LEU A 2 12.90 7.01 -0.38
CA LEU A 2 12.53 6.91 -1.79
C LEU A 2 11.03 7.15 -1.93
N PHE A 3 10.64 7.82 -3.01
CA PHE A 3 9.25 8.17 -3.28
C PHE A 3 8.92 7.95 -4.76
N LYS A 4 7.72 7.43 -5.03
CA LYS A 4 7.17 7.36 -6.38
C LYS A 4 5.65 7.46 -6.36
N GLN A 5 5.10 8.31 -7.22
CA GLN A 5 3.67 8.35 -7.51
C GLN A 5 3.39 7.51 -8.77
N LEU A 6 2.34 6.70 -8.72
CA LEU A 6 1.83 5.88 -9.81
C LEU A 6 0.39 6.30 -10.08
N PHE A 7 -0.02 6.27 -11.35
CA PHE A 7 -1.37 6.65 -11.76
C PHE A 7 -2.05 5.47 -12.44
N GLU A 8 -3.27 5.16 -12.01
CA GLU A 8 -4.16 4.21 -12.64
C GLU A 8 -5.26 4.99 -13.41
N PRO A 9 -5.34 4.85 -14.74
CA PRO A 9 -6.16 5.74 -15.58
C PRO A 9 -7.68 5.48 -15.53
N ASP A 10 -8.15 4.27 -15.19
CA ASP A 10 -9.57 3.92 -15.28
C ASP A 10 -10.37 4.47 -14.10
N SER A 11 -9.83 4.37 -12.88
CA SER A 11 -10.38 4.98 -11.66
C SER A 11 -9.82 6.38 -11.38
N CYS A 12 -8.79 6.79 -12.13
CA CYS A 12 -8.03 8.02 -11.88
C CYS A 12 -7.35 8.06 -10.49
N THR A 13 -7.04 6.89 -9.94
CA THR A 13 -6.42 6.75 -8.63
C THR A 13 -4.91 7.00 -8.68
N TYR A 14 -4.41 7.73 -7.68
CA TYR A 14 -2.99 7.80 -7.40
C TYR A 14 -2.60 6.78 -6.32
N THR A 15 -1.64 5.93 -6.66
CA THR A 15 -0.97 5.05 -5.71
C THR A 15 0.38 5.66 -5.36
N TYR A 16 0.74 5.71 -4.08
CA TYR A 16 2.02 6.27 -3.63
C TYR A 16 2.92 5.19 -3.02
N LEU A 17 4.15 5.10 -3.50
CA LEU A 17 5.21 4.27 -2.94
C LEU A 17 6.14 5.14 -2.10
N LEU A 18 6.33 4.75 -0.84
CA LEU A 18 7.30 5.34 0.08
C LEU A 18 8.19 4.22 0.62
N SER A 19 9.51 4.40 0.57
CA SER A 19 10.48 3.42 1.08
C SER A 19 11.55 4.08 1.95
N CYS A 20 11.87 3.44 3.07
CA CYS A 20 12.99 3.81 3.93
C CYS A 20 14.27 3.08 3.46
N PRO A 21 15.29 3.78 2.95
CA PRO A 21 16.53 3.14 2.49
C PRO A 21 17.31 2.43 3.60
N ASP A 22 17.17 2.90 4.84
CA ASP A 22 17.95 2.39 5.98
C ASP A 22 17.41 1.04 6.48
N THR A 23 16.10 0.84 6.44
CA THR A 23 15.44 -0.40 6.88
C THR A 23 14.98 -1.30 5.72
N GLY A 24 14.84 -0.73 4.52
CA GLY A 24 14.25 -1.39 3.36
C GLY A 24 12.72 -1.52 3.43
N GLU A 25 12.08 -1.01 4.49
CA GLU A 25 10.62 -1.06 4.63
C GLU A 25 9.95 -0.14 3.62
N THR A 26 8.91 -0.66 2.97
CA THR A 26 8.18 0.06 1.92
C THR A 26 6.68 -0.07 2.14
N VAL A 27 5.97 1.04 1.91
CA VAL A 27 4.51 1.09 1.89
C VAL A 27 4.02 1.49 0.50
N LEU A 28 2.96 0.83 0.04
CA LEU A 28 2.11 1.32 -1.05
C LEU A 28 0.82 1.88 -0.44
N ILE A 29 0.52 3.13 -0.74
CA ILE A 29 -0.72 3.81 -0.33
C ILE A 29 -1.71 3.77 -1.48
N ASP A 30 -2.93 3.34 -1.22
CA ASP A 30 -4.05 3.19 -2.17
C ASP A 30 -3.66 2.37 -3.42
N PRO A 31 -3.18 1.11 -3.27
CA PRO A 31 -2.89 0.25 -4.42
C PRO A 31 -4.18 -0.19 -5.12
N VAL A 32 -4.19 -0.22 -6.46
CA VAL A 32 -5.35 -0.67 -7.25
C VAL A 32 -5.15 -2.10 -7.76
N LEU A 33 -6.18 -2.96 -7.64
CA LEU A 33 -6.14 -4.38 -7.99
C LEU A 33 -5.64 -4.65 -9.41
N ASP A 34 -6.13 -3.90 -10.38
CA ASP A 34 -5.79 -4.07 -11.81
C ASP A 34 -4.33 -3.71 -12.12
N THR A 35 -3.64 -3.07 -11.17
CA THR A 35 -2.27 -2.61 -11.33
C THR A 35 -1.25 -3.31 -10.45
N VAL A 36 -1.64 -4.37 -9.75
CA VAL A 36 -0.74 -5.11 -8.85
C VAL A 36 0.55 -5.57 -9.54
N GLU A 37 0.47 -6.06 -10.78
CA GLU A 37 1.66 -6.51 -11.52
C GLU A 37 2.59 -5.34 -11.89
N ARG A 38 2.03 -4.16 -12.21
CA ARG A 38 2.80 -2.92 -12.41
C ARG A 38 3.53 -2.56 -11.11
N ASP A 39 2.83 -2.59 -9.98
CA ASP A 39 3.37 -2.16 -8.70
C ASP A 39 4.49 -3.09 -8.22
N LEU A 40 4.32 -4.41 -8.37
CA LEU A 40 5.36 -5.40 -8.10
C LEU A 40 6.58 -5.22 -9.00
N SER A 41 6.38 -4.90 -10.29
CA SER A 41 7.47 -4.59 -11.21
C SER A 41 8.24 -3.34 -10.77
N VAL A 42 7.54 -2.29 -10.35
CA VAL A 42 8.16 -1.06 -9.83
C VAL A 42 8.98 -1.34 -8.57
N LEU A 43 8.42 -2.07 -7.60
CA LEU A 43 9.13 -2.49 -6.38
C LEU A 43 10.42 -3.25 -6.72
N LYS A 44 10.34 -4.22 -7.65
CA LYS A 44 11.48 -5.00 -8.14
C LYS A 44 12.54 -4.14 -8.82
N THR A 45 12.14 -3.21 -9.70
CA THR A 45 13.08 -2.30 -10.38
C THR A 45 13.77 -1.36 -9.40
N MET A 46 13.07 -0.91 -8.36
CA MET A 46 13.63 -0.06 -7.31
C MET A 46 14.45 -0.84 -6.27
N GLY A 47 14.43 -2.18 -6.32
CA GLY A 47 15.17 -3.03 -5.39
C GLY A 47 14.65 -2.96 -3.95
N VAL A 48 13.36 -2.66 -3.77
CA VAL A 48 12.73 -2.52 -2.44
C VAL A 48 11.72 -3.63 -2.19
N LYS A 49 11.49 -3.96 -0.91
CA LYS A 49 10.53 -4.98 -0.49
C LYS A 49 9.27 -4.31 0.06
N LEU A 50 8.11 -4.72 -0.42
CA LEU A 50 6.82 -4.28 0.13
C LEU A 50 6.62 -4.86 1.54
N THR A 51 6.43 -3.99 2.52
CA THR A 51 6.15 -4.36 3.91
C THR A 51 4.69 -4.11 4.26
N TYR A 52 4.13 -3.01 3.76
CA TYR A 52 2.78 -2.56 4.06
C TYR A 52 2.02 -2.15 2.81
N THR A 53 0.72 -2.42 2.79
CA THR A 53 -0.23 -1.65 1.98
C THR A 53 -1.07 -0.82 2.95
N LEU A 54 -1.34 0.43 2.61
CA LEU A 54 -2.17 1.32 3.40
C LEU A 54 -3.27 1.88 2.51
N ASP A 55 -4.51 1.54 2.79
CA ASP A 55 -5.64 2.20 2.16
C ASP A 55 -6.08 3.38 3.03
N THR A 56 -6.33 4.52 2.40
CA THR A 56 -6.76 5.75 3.08
C THR A 56 -8.21 5.65 3.56
N HIS A 57 -9.05 4.89 2.85
CA HIS A 57 -10.47 4.68 3.13
C HIS A 57 -11.02 3.50 2.30
N ILE A 58 -12.29 3.16 2.52
CA ILE A 58 -13.04 2.22 1.66
C ILE A 58 -13.37 2.89 0.34
N HIS A 59 -12.57 2.57 -0.67
CA HIS A 59 -12.70 3.10 -2.02
C HIS A 59 -14.02 2.69 -2.68
N ALA A 60 -14.61 3.63 -3.43
CA ALA A 60 -15.89 3.44 -4.14
C ALA A 60 -15.72 3.39 -5.67
N ASP A 61 -14.53 3.73 -6.14
CA ASP A 61 -14.15 3.91 -7.55
C ASP A 61 -13.23 2.79 -8.07
N HIS A 62 -12.58 2.04 -7.18
CA HIS A 62 -11.73 0.91 -7.52
C HIS A 62 -11.72 -0.17 -6.44
N LEU A 63 -11.23 -1.36 -6.80
CA LEU A 63 -10.93 -2.42 -5.84
C LEU A 63 -9.48 -2.31 -5.39
N THR A 64 -9.24 -2.29 -4.07
CA THR A 64 -7.87 -2.27 -3.52
C THR A 64 -7.07 -3.51 -3.94
N GLY A 65 -5.79 -3.28 -4.26
CA GLY A 65 -4.80 -4.32 -4.51
C GLY A 65 -4.22 -4.95 -3.23
N ALA A 66 -4.57 -4.44 -2.05
CA ALA A 66 -3.97 -4.81 -0.77
C ALA A 66 -3.93 -6.33 -0.50
N TYR A 67 -5.07 -7.01 -0.67
CA TYR A 67 -5.15 -8.46 -0.44
C TYR A 67 -4.30 -9.27 -1.43
N ARG A 68 -4.30 -8.86 -2.70
CA ARG A 68 -3.49 -9.52 -3.74
C ARG A 68 -2.00 -9.31 -3.48
N LEU A 69 -1.59 -8.09 -3.13
CA LEU A 69 -0.21 -7.76 -2.79
C LEU A 69 0.26 -8.53 -1.55
N LYS A 70 -0.57 -8.65 -0.51
CA LYS A 70 -0.30 -9.51 0.65
C LYS A 70 -0.06 -10.96 0.23
N SER A 71 -0.91 -11.51 -0.63
CA SER A 71 -0.77 -12.90 -1.09
C SER A 71 0.54 -13.15 -1.88
N LEU A 72 1.06 -12.14 -2.57
CA LEU A 72 2.25 -12.27 -3.44
C LEU A 72 3.56 -11.87 -2.76
N SER A 73 3.52 -10.96 -1.77
CA SER A 73 4.70 -10.38 -1.13
C SER A 73 4.84 -10.68 0.37
N GLY A 74 3.75 -11.10 1.02
CA GLY A 74 3.68 -11.23 2.48
C GLY A 74 3.57 -9.90 3.23
N SER A 75 3.20 -8.80 2.54
CA SER A 75 2.94 -7.50 3.18
C SER A 75 1.76 -7.55 4.16
N SER A 76 1.73 -6.64 5.12
CA SER A 76 0.59 -6.44 6.02
C SER A 76 -0.37 -5.37 5.49
N ILE A 77 -1.67 -5.56 5.69
CA ILE A 77 -2.71 -4.62 5.26
C ILE A 77 -3.00 -3.66 6.42
N ALA A 78 -2.76 -2.38 6.19
CA ALA A 78 -3.09 -1.29 7.10
C ALA A 78 -4.33 -0.54 6.60
N TYR A 79 -5.20 -0.16 7.54
CA TYR A 79 -6.47 0.50 7.28
C TYR A 79 -6.83 1.44 8.44
N PRO A 80 -7.65 2.49 8.25
CA PRO A 80 -8.28 3.19 9.37
C PRO A 80 -8.95 2.22 10.36
N ALA A 81 -8.55 2.29 11.62
CA ALA A 81 -9.06 1.39 12.67
C ALA A 81 -10.56 1.56 12.92
N ILE A 82 -11.12 2.73 12.60
CA ILE A 82 -12.53 3.07 12.78
C ILE A 82 -13.47 2.22 11.92
N ASP A 83 -12.97 1.67 10.81
CA ASP A 83 -13.77 0.86 9.90
C ASP A 83 -13.92 -0.60 10.37
N GLU A 84 -13.16 -1.02 11.40
CA GLU A 84 -13.21 -2.36 12.03
C GLU A 84 -13.17 -3.53 11.02
N LEU A 85 -12.41 -3.35 9.93
CA LEU A 85 -12.36 -4.34 8.85
C LEU A 85 -11.65 -5.63 9.30
N PRO A 86 -12.28 -6.82 9.19
CA PRO A 86 -11.68 -8.09 9.61
C PRO A 86 -10.50 -8.52 8.73
N CYS A 87 -10.33 -7.91 7.56
CA CYS A 87 -9.22 -8.17 6.65
C CYS A 87 -7.98 -7.30 6.90
N ALA A 88 -8.08 -6.27 7.76
CA ALA A 88 -6.95 -5.43 8.11
C ALA A 88 -6.07 -6.11 9.16
N ASP A 89 -4.75 -6.13 8.92
CA ASP A 89 -3.77 -6.61 9.89
C ASP A 89 -3.40 -5.51 10.90
N ILE A 90 -3.47 -4.25 10.47
CA ILE A 90 -3.08 -3.07 11.26
C ILE A 90 -4.18 -2.03 11.18
N GLY A 91 -4.74 -1.66 12.32
CA GLY A 91 -5.65 -0.52 12.45
C GLY A 91 -4.88 0.76 12.74
N VAL A 92 -4.87 1.71 11.81
CA VAL A 92 -4.26 3.04 11.95
C VAL A 92 -5.24 3.97 12.67
N LYS A 93 -4.76 4.69 13.69
CA LYS A 93 -5.60 5.55 14.54
C LYS A 93 -5.14 7.00 14.53
N GLU A 94 -6.10 7.89 14.71
CA GLU A 94 -5.84 9.31 14.90
C GLU A 94 -4.86 9.54 16.06
N GLY A 95 -3.87 10.41 15.85
CA GLY A 95 -2.84 10.74 16.84
C GLY A 95 -1.78 9.66 17.08
N GLU A 96 -1.88 8.48 16.45
CA GLU A 96 -0.87 7.43 16.52
C GLU A 96 0.03 7.45 15.27
N THR A 97 1.35 7.25 15.48
CA THR A 97 2.29 7.18 14.36
C THR A 97 2.25 5.81 13.70
N PHE A 98 1.94 5.76 12.41
CA PHE A 98 2.21 4.60 11.57
C PHE A 98 3.64 4.66 11.04
N LYS A 99 4.52 3.83 11.60
CA LYS A 99 5.96 3.86 11.30
C LYS A 99 6.29 2.96 10.10
N VAL A 100 7.07 3.49 9.17
CA VAL A 100 7.66 2.75 8.03
C VAL A 100 9.15 3.11 7.95
N GLY A 101 9.99 2.26 8.56
CA GLY A 101 11.40 2.53 8.84
C GLY A 101 11.65 3.37 10.08
#